data_AF-A0A8T3Z0F4-F1
#
_entry.id   AF-A0A8T3Z0F4-F1
#
_cell.length_a   1.000
_cell.length_b   1.000
_cell.length_c   1.000
_cell.angle_alpha   90.00
_cell.angle_beta   90.00
_cell.angle_gamma   90.00
#
_symmetry.space_group_name_H-M   'P 1'
#
loop_
_entity.id
_entity.type
_entity.pdbx_description
1 polymer ?
#
loop_
_entity_poly.entity_id
_entity_poly.type
_entity_poly.pdbx_seq_one_letter_code
_entity_poly.pdbx_strand_id
1 'polypeptide(L)' 'EMDEESIQTKVSVKCAGKTGVEMEALTGASVALLTIWDMVKSVEKDENGQYPDTRIEEIKVIEKTKG' A
#
# COMPACT_ATOMS: atom_id res chain seq x y z
N GLU A 1 -5.03 -6.29 6.34
CA GLU A 1 -5.80 -6.19 7.60
C GLU A 1 -6.68 -4.95 7.49
N MET A 2 -7.87 -4.95 8.10
CA MET A 2 -8.80 -3.83 8.06
C MET A 2 -9.17 -3.49 9.51
N ASP A 3 -9.07 -2.21 9.85
CA ASP A 3 -9.52 -1.63 11.10
C ASP A 3 -10.70 -0.69 10.82
N GLU A 4 -11.33 -0.12 11.85
CA GLU A 4 -12.51 0.73 11.70
C GLU A 4 -12.28 1.96 10.80
N GLU A 5 -11.08 2.52 10.82
CA GLU A 5 -10.73 3.75 10.09
C GLU A 5 -9.62 3.57 9.04
N SER A 6 -9.07 2.36 8.87
CA SER A 6 -7.93 2.17 7.97
C SER A 6 -7.83 0.77 7.37
N ILE A 7 -7.12 0.66 6.24
CA ILE A 7 -6.79 -0.60 5.59
C ILE A 7 -5.28 -0.74 5.52
N GLN A 8 -4.75 -1.84 6.06
CA GLN A 8 -3.35 -2.18 6.01
C GLN A 8 -3.08 -3.26 4.96
N THR A 9 -2.11 -2.98 4.08
CA THR A 9 -1.59 -3.98 3.12
C THR A 9 -0.27 -4.57 3.60
N LYS A 10 -0.07 -5.87 3.37
CA LYS A 10 1.21 -6.57 3.60
C LYS A 10 1.57 -7.30 2.32
N VAL A 11 2.77 -7.03 1.79
CA VAL A 11 3.28 -7.64 0.56
C VAL A 11 4.58 -8.37 0.86
N SER A 12 4.64 -9.64 0.47
CA SER A 12 5.84 -10.46 0.57
C SER A 12 6.29 -10.87 -0.82
N VAL A 13 7.58 -10.70 -1.11
CA VAL A 13 8.18 -11.06 -2.40
C VAL A 13 9.37 -11.96 -2.14
N LYS A 14 9.50 -13.02 -2.95
CA LYS A 14 10.63 -13.94 -2.92
C LYS A 14 11.18 -14.11 -4.33
N CYS A 15 12.49 -14.05 -4.48
CA CYS A 15 13.18 -14.24 -5.74
C CYS A 15 14.47 -15.04 -5.55
N ALA A 16 14.84 -15.86 -6.54
CA ALA A 16 16.15 -16.47 -6.65
C ALA A 16 17.06 -15.54 -7.47
N GLY A 17 17.46 -14.42 -6.87
CA GLY A 17 18.23 -13.36 -7.51
C GLY A 17 19.46 -12.94 -6.69
N LYS A 18 20.39 -12.23 -7.33
CA LYS A 18 21.58 -11.68 -6.67
C LYS A 18 21.28 -10.40 -5.88
N THR A 19 20.16 -9.74 -6.19
CA THR A 19 19.69 -8.50 -5.56
C THR A 19 18.55 -8.79 -4.60
N GLY A 20 18.41 -7.95 -3.57
CA GLY A 20 17.22 -7.98 -2.72
C GLY A 20 15.97 -7.57 -3.51
N VAL A 21 14.79 -7.95 -2.98
CA VAL A 21 13.48 -7.66 -3.59
C VAL A 21 12.61 -6.72 -2.75
N GLU A 22 13.24 -5.88 -1.92
CA GLU A 22 12.53 -4.89 -1.10
C GLU A 22 11.75 -3.89 -1.96
N MET A 23 12.28 -3.51 -3.12
CA MET A 23 11.66 -2.51 -3.99
C MET A 23 10.39 -3.07 -4.65
N GLU A 24 10.39 -4.36 -5.00
CA GLU A 24 9.24 -5.07 -5.54
C GLU A 24 8.14 -5.20 -4.48
N ALA A 25 8.51 -5.46 -3.22
CA ALA A 25 7.56 -5.50 -2.12
C ALA A 25 6.94 -4.13 -1.85
N LEU A 26 7.76 -3.06 -1.78
CA LEU A 26 7.27 -1.68 -1.60
C LEU A 26 6.40 -1.24 -2.77
N THR A 27 6.79 -1.58 -4.00
CA THR A 27 6.01 -1.26 -5.20
C THR A 27 4.65 -1.97 -5.17
N GLY A 28 4.63 -3.26 -4.84
CA GLY A 28 3.39 -4.01 -4.70
C GLY A 28 2.47 -3.43 -3.62
N ALA A 29 3.02 -3.02 -2.48
CA ALA A 29 2.24 -2.38 -1.42
C ALA A 29 1.65 -1.03 -1.88
N SER A 30 2.45 -0.19 -2.52
CA SER A 30 1.99 1.10 -3.07
C SER A 30 0.88 0.92 -4.09
N VAL A 31 1.06 0.00 -5.06
CA VAL A 31 0.05 -0.26 -6.09
C VAL A 31 -1.24 -0.82 -5.47
N ALA A 32 -1.14 -1.70 -4.47
CA ALA A 32 -2.32 -2.22 -3.78
C ALA A 32 -3.11 -1.10 -3.09
N LEU A 33 -2.44 -0.19 -2.38
CA LEU A 33 -3.08 0.95 -1.71
C LEU A 33 -3.69 1.94 -2.70
N LEU A 34 -2.98 2.27 -3.79
CA LEU A 34 -3.51 3.11 -4.86
C LEU A 34 -4.74 2.48 -5.53
N THR A 35 -4.74 1.16 -5.71
CA THR A 35 -5.88 0.43 -6.25
C THR A 35 -7.07 0.50 -5.32
N ILE A 36 -6.87 0.35 -4.01
CA ILE A 36 -7.92 0.49 -3.00
C ILE A 36 -8.49 1.91 -3.04
N TRP A 37 -7.64 2.94 -3.08
CA TRP A 37 -8.09 4.33 -3.22
C TRP A 37 -8.97 4.48 -4.45
N ASP A 38 -8.53 3.97 -5.61
CA ASP A 38 -9.31 4.09 -6.86
C ASP A 38 -10.73 3.52 -6.73
N MET A 39 -10.90 2.44 -5.97
CA MET A 39 -12.19 1.79 -5.73
C MET A 39 -13.10 2.58 -4.79
N VAL A 40 -12.55 3.35 -3.84
CA VAL A 40 -13.34 4.11 -2.84
C VAL A 40 -13.41 5.61 -3.12
N LYS A 41 -12.68 6.11 -4.12
CA LYS A 41 -12.54 7.54 -4.43
C LYS A 41 -13.85 8.31 -4.64
N SER A 42 -14.95 7.64 -5.00
CA SER A 42 -16.25 8.30 -5.15
C SER A 42 -16.93 8.57 -3.81
N VAL A 43 -16.67 7.73 -2.81
CA VAL A 43 -17.25 7.83 -1.45
C VAL A 43 -16.42 8.76 -0.58
N GLU A 44 -15.11 8.72 -0.74
CA GLU A 44 -14.13 9.52 0.01
C GLU A 44 -14.05 10.99 -0.44
N LYS A 45 -14.65 11.31 -1.58
CA LYS A 45 -14.56 12.62 -2.21
C LYS A 45 -15.58 13.59 -1.60
N ASP A 46 -15.15 14.80 -1.26
CA ASP A 46 -16.02 15.86 -0.76
C ASP A 46 -16.83 16.57 -1.87
N GLU A 47 -17.68 17.52 -1.49
CA GLU A 47 -18.49 18.32 -2.42
C GLU A 47 -17.66 19.15 -3.43
N ASN A 48 -16.40 19.45 -3.10
CA ASN A 48 -15.45 20.19 -3.94
C ASN A 48 -14.57 19.28 -4.80
N GLY A 49 -14.79 17.97 -4.75
CA GLY A 49 -14.01 17.01 -5.50
C GLY A 49 -12.63 16.69 -4.89
N GLN A 50 -12.40 17.02 -3.63
CA GLN A 50 -11.15 16.81 -2.89
C GLN A 50 -11.22 15.59 -1.96
N TYR A 51 -10.06 15.20 -1.41
CA TYR A 51 -9.91 14.10 -0.46
C TYR A 51 -9.29 14.65 0.83
N PRO A 52 -10.08 15.23 1.74
CA PRO A 52 -9.54 15.92 2.92
C PRO A 52 -8.91 14.95 3.93
N ASP A 53 -9.46 13.75 4.06
CA ASP A 53 -9.09 12.79 5.11
C ASP A 53 -8.30 11.58 4.58
N THR A 54 -8.56 11.18 3.33
CA THR A 54 -7.97 10.01 2.69
C THR A 54 -6.47 10.21 2.45
N ARG A 55 -5.68 9.25 2.89
CA ARG A 55 -4.22 9.30 2.77
C ARG A 55 -3.61 7.91 2.75
N ILE A 56 -2.45 7.81 2.10
CA ILE A 56 -1.58 6.63 2.13
C ILE A 56 -0.39 6.98 3.02
N GLU A 57 -0.18 6.19 4.08
CA GLU A 57 0.84 6.43 5.08
C GLU A 57 1.64 5.15 5.37
N GLU A 58 2.80 5.32 6.00
CA GLU A 58 3.62 4.24 6.59
C GLU A 58 4.01 3.06 5.67
N ILE A 59 4.28 3.33 4.38
CA ILE A 59 4.87 2.31 3.51
C ILE A 59 6.32 2.04 3.95
N LYS A 60 6.56 0.88 4.57
CA LYS A 60 7.86 0.49 5.13
C LYS A 60 8.15 -0.99 4.95
N VAL A 61 9.43 -1.34 4.89
CA VAL A 61 9.89 -2.74 4.94
C VAL A 61 9.83 -3.23 6.38
N ILE A 62 9.02 -4.26 6.64
CA ILE A 62 8.87 -4.86 7.98
C ILE A 62 9.97 -5.89 8.23
N GLU A 63 10.24 -6.74 7.24
CA GLU A 63 11.23 -7.80 7.32
C GLU A 63 11.92 -7.96 5.96
N LYS A 64 13.23 -8.22 6.00
CA LYS A 64 14.02 -8.61 4.83
C LYS A 64 14.99 -9.72 5.23
N THR A 65 14.79 -10.91 4.68
CA THR A 65 15.69 -12.04 4.86
C THR A 65 16.48 -12.28 3.58
N LYS A 66 17.80 -12.44 3.70
CA LYS A 66 18.66 -12.89 2.60
C LYS A 66 18.87 -14.39 2.75
N GLY A 67 18.39 -15.15 1.77
CA GLY A 67 18.64 -16.59 1.62
C GLY A 67 19.89 -16.87 0.80
#